data_AF-A0A645EBS4-F1
#
_entry.id   AF-A0A645EBS4-F1
#
_cell.length_a   1.000
_cell.length_b   1.000
_cell.length_c   1.000
_cell.angle_alpha   90.00
_cell.angle_beta   90.00
_cell.angle_gamma   90.00
#
_symmetry.space_group_name_H-M   'P 1'
#
loop_
_entity.id
_entity.type
_entity.pdbx_description
1 polymer ?
#
loop_
_entity_poly.entity_id
_entity_poly.type
_entity_poly.pdbx_seq_one_letter_code
_entity_poly.pdbx_strand_id
1 'polypeptide(L)'
;MFSLAEEHDSEIVQCNFIRSSDPETKEPDVECSPLVASGKEALIERAYERVPVTAWSMLIRRDFLLENGLRFPEGGYAEDVEFIYRAFEKCQKYCYCRRPLYLYIQNENSICFSEQNERGRGEISAYGGLYDHFKEGDPEFYGIFRRRSALMRVRSASHMDRANFIRYIKSRECREMMKAELSDPLTPEYVWLRLSPTSYYMTIKIFLKFVYYGEKRIFGRRFWI
;
A
#
# COMPACT_ATOMS: atom_id res chain seq x y z
N MET A 1 12.46 15.61 -8.54
CA MET A 1 11.92 15.52 -7.16
C MET A 1 12.38 16.70 -6.31
N PHE A 2 13.69 16.96 -6.17
CA PHE A 2 14.18 18.11 -5.41
C PHE A 2 13.55 19.44 -5.87
N SER A 3 13.52 19.73 -7.18
CA SER A 3 12.87 20.94 -7.70
C SER A 3 11.38 21.06 -7.33
N LEU A 4 10.65 19.95 -7.27
CA LEU A 4 9.24 19.94 -6.83
C LEU A 4 9.12 20.21 -5.32
N ALA A 5 10.08 19.73 -4.53
CA ALA A 5 10.13 19.99 -3.10
C ALA A 5 10.32 21.50 -2.84
N GLU A 6 11.24 22.14 -3.56
CA GLU A 6 11.50 23.58 -3.48
C GLU A 6 10.31 24.40 -4.02
N GLU A 7 9.78 24.05 -5.20
CA GLU A 7 8.69 24.77 -5.85
C GLU A 7 7.41 24.80 -5.00
N HIS A 8 7.10 23.68 -4.36
CA HIS A 8 5.87 23.55 -3.59
C HIS A 8 6.08 23.72 -2.09
N ASP A 9 7.32 23.79 -1.60
CA ASP A 9 7.68 23.73 -0.17
C ASP A 9 7.03 22.52 0.51
N SER A 10 7.34 21.32 0.00
CA SER A 10 6.75 20.06 0.47
C SER A 10 7.69 19.33 1.45
N GLU A 11 7.14 18.79 2.53
CA GLU A 11 7.91 17.99 3.49
C GLU A 11 8.19 16.59 2.97
N ILE A 12 7.28 16.06 2.14
CA ILE A 12 7.40 14.75 1.51
C ILE A 12 7.14 14.92 0.02
N VAL A 13 8.08 14.46 -0.81
CA VAL A 13 7.90 14.33 -2.25
C VAL A 13 8.07 12.87 -2.64
N GLN A 14 7.10 12.32 -3.37
CA GLN A 14 7.20 10.97 -3.93
C GLN A 14 7.19 11.01 -5.46
N CYS A 15 7.82 10.01 -6.08
CA CYS A 15 7.66 9.71 -7.49
C CYS A 15 7.00 8.35 -7.71
N ASN A 16 6.45 8.17 -8.91
CA ASN A 16 5.96 6.88 -9.35
C ASN A 16 7.15 5.97 -9.75
N PHE A 17 6.88 4.72 -10.11
CA PHE A 17 7.91 3.78 -10.55
C PHE A 17 7.40 2.77 -11.59
N ILE A 18 8.35 2.17 -12.31
CA ILE A 18 8.13 1.03 -13.21
C ILE A 18 8.67 -0.23 -12.57
N ARG A 19 7.91 -1.32 -12.59
CA ARG A 19 8.43 -2.66 -12.30
C ARG A 19 8.87 -3.34 -13.59
N SER A 20 10.08 -3.87 -13.61
CA SER A 20 10.57 -4.67 -14.73
C SER A 20 11.63 -5.67 -14.28
N SER A 21 11.76 -6.78 -14.99
CA SER A 21 12.90 -7.70 -14.92
C SER A 21 14.06 -7.28 -15.83
N ASP A 22 13.81 -6.36 -16.77
CA ASP A 22 14.78 -5.87 -17.75
C ASP A 22 15.47 -4.58 -17.23
N PRO A 23 16.77 -4.62 -16.91
CA PRO A 23 17.53 -3.46 -16.42
C PRO A 23 17.68 -2.35 -17.48
N GLU A 24 17.48 -2.67 -18.76
CA GLU A 24 17.53 -1.70 -19.85
C GLU A 24 16.17 -1.00 -20.08
N THR A 25 15.18 -1.27 -19.21
CA THR A 25 13.88 -0.61 -19.27
C THR A 25 14.04 0.90 -19.06
N LYS A 26 13.75 1.64 -20.13
CA LYS A 26 13.81 3.10 -20.11
C LYS A 26 12.64 3.69 -19.33
N GLU A 27 12.93 4.78 -18.65
CA GLU A 27 11.89 5.66 -18.14
C GLU A 27 10.98 6.14 -19.29
N PRO A 28 9.67 6.25 -19.08
CA PRO A 28 8.77 6.76 -20.08
C PRO A 28 8.96 8.26 -20.17
N ASP A 29 9.02 8.75 -21.40
CA ASP A 29 9.13 10.17 -21.67
C ASP A 29 7.78 10.86 -21.50
N VAL A 30 7.42 11.11 -20.24
CA VAL A 30 6.21 11.82 -19.85
C VAL A 30 6.58 12.95 -18.91
N GLU A 31 5.96 14.12 -19.08
CA GLU A 31 6.13 15.22 -18.12
C GLU A 31 5.53 14.86 -16.76
N CYS A 32 6.13 15.42 -15.71
CA CYS A 32 5.58 15.27 -14.37
C CYS A 32 4.38 16.22 -14.19
N SER A 33 3.20 15.64 -13.97
CA SER A 33 2.05 16.38 -13.44
C SER A 33 1.91 16.06 -11.94
N PRO A 34 2.43 16.93 -11.05
CA PRO A 34 2.42 16.68 -9.62
C PRO A 34 1.00 16.76 -9.06
N LEU A 35 0.66 15.85 -8.15
CA LEU A 35 -0.41 16.05 -7.19
C LEU A 35 0.19 16.75 -5.97
N VAL A 36 -0.28 17.96 -5.66
CA VAL A 36 0.03 18.64 -4.40
C VAL A 36 -1.16 18.46 -3.48
N ALA A 37 -0.91 18.04 -2.24
CA ALA A 37 -1.94 17.65 -1.29
C ALA A 37 -1.49 17.95 0.14
N SER A 38 -2.47 18.17 1.03
CA SER A 38 -2.26 18.13 2.47
C SER A 38 -1.96 16.70 2.95
N GLY A 39 -1.48 16.54 4.19
CA GLY A 39 -1.31 15.21 4.80
C GLY A 39 -2.60 14.40 4.85
N LYS A 40 -3.75 15.03 5.14
CA LYS A 40 -5.06 14.37 5.15
C LYS A 40 -5.46 13.86 3.76
N GLU A 41 -5.26 14.68 2.72
CA GLU A 41 -5.50 14.26 1.33
C GLU A 41 -4.54 13.13 0.91
N ALA A 42 -3.26 13.20 1.32
CA ALA A 42 -2.28 12.14 1.09
C ALA A 42 -2.66 10.82 1.78
N LEU A 43 -3.18 10.87 3.01
CA LEU A 43 -3.72 9.72 3.73
C LEU A 43 -4.89 9.07 2.96
N ILE A 44 -5.81 9.87 2.43
CA ILE A 44 -6.95 9.39 1.63
C ILE A 44 -6.45 8.75 0.33
N GLU A 45 -5.58 9.43 -0.41
CA GLU A 45 -4.96 8.88 -1.62
C GLU A 45 -4.20 7.58 -1.33
N ARG A 46 -3.60 7.47 -0.14
CA ARG A 46 -2.93 6.27 0.32
C ARG A 46 -3.89 5.12 0.63
N ALA A 47 -4.99 5.39 1.33
CA ALA A 47 -6.03 4.40 1.61
C ALA A 47 -6.68 3.82 0.34
N TYR A 48 -6.74 4.61 -0.74
CA TYR A 48 -7.19 4.15 -2.05
C TYR A 48 -6.10 3.54 -2.93
N GLU A 49 -4.88 3.39 -2.40
CA GLU A 49 -3.71 2.88 -3.11
C GLU A 49 -3.31 3.66 -4.37
N ARG A 50 -3.54 4.99 -4.38
CA ARG A 50 -3.26 5.86 -5.54
C ARG A 50 -1.85 6.43 -5.54
N VAL A 51 -1.25 6.60 -4.37
CA VAL A 51 0.19 6.84 -4.19
C VAL A 51 0.89 5.53 -3.82
N PRO A 52 2.22 5.41 -3.75
CA PRO A 52 2.86 4.19 -3.25
C PRO A 52 3.20 4.26 -1.75
N VAL A 53 3.55 3.12 -1.15
CA VAL A 53 4.11 3.03 0.22
C VAL A 53 5.65 3.08 0.24
N THR A 54 6.26 3.04 -0.95
CA THR A 54 7.66 2.68 -1.14
C THR A 54 8.62 3.75 -0.63
N ALA A 55 9.46 3.38 0.35
CA ALA A 55 10.47 4.27 0.93
C ALA A 55 11.49 4.79 -0.09
N TRP A 56 11.89 3.95 -1.04
CA TRP A 56 12.91 4.25 -2.04
C TRP A 56 12.45 5.22 -3.14
N SER A 57 11.15 5.51 -3.24
CA SER A 57 10.61 6.49 -4.20
C SER A 57 10.24 7.82 -3.53
N MET A 58 10.82 8.11 -2.35
CA MET A 58 10.54 9.33 -1.58
C MET A 58 11.77 10.21 -1.39
N LEU A 59 11.52 11.51 -1.30
CA LEU A 59 12.41 12.53 -0.76
C LEU A 59 11.68 13.18 0.42
N ILE A 60 12.30 13.17 1.61
CA ILE A 60 11.69 13.67 2.86
C ILE A 60 12.58 14.77 3.44
N ARG A 61 11.97 15.90 3.83
CA ARG A 61 12.67 17.01 4.48
C ARG A 61 13.20 16.57 5.84
N ARG A 62 14.48 16.84 6.09
CA ARG A 62 15.21 16.28 7.23
C ARG A 62 14.68 16.79 8.57
N ASP A 63 14.45 18.09 8.67
CA ASP A 63 13.87 18.77 9.84
C ASP A 63 12.53 18.14 10.22
N PHE A 64 11.61 18.01 9.25
CA PHE A 64 10.30 17.36 9.42
C PHE A 64 10.42 15.95 10.01
N LEU A 65 11.34 15.13 9.50
CA LEU A 65 11.57 13.77 9.97
C LEU A 65 12.11 13.73 11.41
N LEU A 66 13.00 14.66 11.77
CA LEU A 66 13.62 14.71 13.09
C LEU A 66 12.66 15.28 14.15
N GLU A 67 11.99 16.40 13.84
CA GLU A 67 11.06 17.09 14.74
C GLU A 67 9.83 16.24 15.08
N ASN A 68 9.35 15.44 14.13
CA ASN A 68 8.22 14.52 14.36
C ASN A 68 8.64 13.14 14.86
N GLY A 69 9.93 12.89 15.08
CA GLY A 69 10.42 11.60 15.57
C GLY A 69 10.10 10.42 14.64
N LEU A 70 9.95 10.64 13.33
CA LEU A 70 9.53 9.61 12.38
C LEU A 70 10.65 8.59 12.16
N ARG A 71 10.37 7.32 12.43
CA ARG A 71 11.27 6.17 12.24
C ARG A 71 10.49 5.00 11.65
N PHE A 72 11.18 4.15 10.90
CA PHE A 72 10.61 2.87 10.53
C PHE A 72 10.45 2.00 11.79
N PRO A 73 9.33 1.29 11.95
CA PRO A 73 9.19 0.32 13.03
C PRO A 73 10.22 -0.80 12.85
N GLU A 74 10.79 -1.25 13.96
CA GLU A 74 11.76 -2.36 13.97
C GLU A 74 11.04 -3.71 14.11
N GLY A 75 11.65 -4.77 13.57
CA GLY A 75 11.26 -6.15 13.89
C GLY A 75 10.06 -6.73 13.13
N GLY A 76 9.76 -6.24 11.92
CA GLY A 76 8.67 -6.77 11.10
C GLY A 76 8.86 -6.60 9.59
N TYR A 77 7.93 -7.17 8.84
CA TYR A 77 7.74 -6.90 7.40
C TYR A 77 6.73 -5.77 7.20
N ALA A 78 6.84 -5.06 6.07
CA ALA A 78 5.93 -3.98 5.68
C ALA A 78 6.01 -2.74 6.59
N GLU A 79 7.22 -2.46 7.10
CA GLU A 79 7.57 -1.27 7.85
C GLU A 79 7.30 0.03 7.07
N ASP A 80 7.40 -0.04 5.74
CA ASP A 80 7.13 1.05 4.82
C ASP A 80 5.66 1.47 4.82
N VAL A 81 4.74 0.51 4.98
CA VAL A 81 3.30 0.75 5.14
C VAL A 81 3.06 1.59 6.39
N GLU A 82 3.57 1.18 7.55
CA GLU A 82 3.33 1.93 8.79
C GLU A 82 3.98 3.32 8.74
N PHE A 83 5.23 3.38 8.28
CA PHE A 83 5.98 4.63 8.19
C PHE A 83 5.25 5.69 7.37
N ILE A 84 4.75 5.34 6.18
CA ILE A 84 4.12 6.34 5.30
C ILE A 84 2.82 6.89 5.87
N TYR A 85 2.00 6.06 6.53
CA TYR A 85 0.78 6.53 7.17
C TYR A 85 1.08 7.48 8.33
N ARG A 86 2.07 7.15 9.17
CA ARG A 86 2.52 8.04 10.27
C ARG A 86 3.12 9.33 9.74
N ALA A 87 3.89 9.27 8.65
CA ALA A 87 4.46 10.44 8.01
C ALA A 87 3.37 11.36 7.45
N PHE A 88 2.38 10.82 6.73
CA PHE A 88 1.28 11.62 6.19
C PHE A 88 0.37 12.21 7.27
N GLU A 89 0.21 11.55 8.42
CA GLU A 89 -0.52 12.11 9.56
C GLU A 89 0.11 13.42 10.09
N LYS A 90 1.44 13.56 10.01
CA LYS A 90 2.18 14.76 10.46
C LYS A 90 2.43 15.77 9.36
N CYS A 91 2.34 15.35 8.10
CA CYS A 91 2.67 16.14 6.93
C CYS A 91 1.63 17.24 6.70
N GLN A 92 2.08 18.48 6.51
CA GLN A 92 1.26 19.60 6.07
C GLN A 92 1.17 19.67 4.55
N LYS A 93 2.27 19.41 3.84
CA LYS A 93 2.31 19.45 2.38
C LYS A 93 3.12 18.32 1.77
N TYR A 94 2.43 17.58 0.92
CA TYR A 94 2.90 16.44 0.16
C TYR A 94 2.84 16.72 -1.34
N CYS A 95 3.83 16.25 -2.08
CA CYS A 95 3.85 16.28 -3.53
C CYS A 95 4.07 14.89 -4.12
N TYR A 96 3.24 14.46 -5.06
CA TYR A 96 3.40 13.20 -5.79
C TYR A 96 3.58 13.42 -7.28
N CYS A 97 4.77 13.10 -7.78
CA CYS A 97 5.06 13.08 -9.20
C CYS A 97 4.60 11.78 -9.86
N ARG A 98 3.59 11.86 -10.72
CA ARG A 98 3.05 10.67 -11.43
C ARG A 98 3.99 10.09 -12.48
N ARG A 99 5.00 10.86 -12.92
CA ARG A 99 6.07 10.36 -13.80
C ARG A 99 6.88 9.31 -13.03
N PRO A 100 7.07 8.10 -13.59
CA PRO A 100 7.87 7.10 -12.94
C PRO A 100 9.36 7.41 -13.12
N LEU A 101 9.99 7.84 -12.03
CA LEU A 101 11.40 8.25 -11.98
C LEU A 101 12.29 7.17 -11.36
N TYR A 102 11.71 5.99 -11.10
CA TYR A 102 12.41 4.89 -10.46
C TYR A 102 12.10 3.58 -11.17
N LEU A 103 13.15 2.83 -11.50
CA LEU A 103 13.06 1.49 -12.06
C LEU A 103 13.22 0.46 -10.92
N TYR A 104 12.13 -0.22 -10.59
CA TYR A 104 12.13 -1.32 -9.64
C TYR A 104 12.44 -2.63 -10.36
N ILE A 105 13.68 -3.12 -10.21
CA ILE A 105 14.12 -4.39 -10.78
C ILE A 105 13.56 -5.56 -9.98
N GLN A 106 12.77 -6.41 -10.63
CA GLN A 106 12.21 -7.61 -10.02
C GLN A 106 13.25 -8.74 -9.99
N ASN A 107 13.72 -9.08 -8.79
CA ASN A 107 14.58 -10.24 -8.58
C ASN A 107 13.76 -11.41 -8.02
N GLU A 108 13.78 -12.55 -8.72
CA GLU A 108 13.10 -13.78 -8.28
C GLU A 108 13.69 -14.33 -6.97
N ASN A 109 14.94 -14.00 -6.64
CA ASN A 109 15.60 -14.36 -5.39
C ASN A 109 15.40 -13.33 -4.26
N SER A 110 14.44 -12.40 -4.40
CA SER A 110 14.17 -11.41 -3.36
C SER A 110 13.56 -12.05 -2.09
N ILE A 111 13.84 -11.46 -0.93
CA ILE A 111 13.30 -11.90 0.38
C ILE A 111 11.76 -11.94 0.36
N CYS A 112 11.15 -10.95 -0.30
CA CYS A 112 9.70 -10.87 -0.49
C CYS A 112 9.10 -12.05 -1.27
N PHE A 113 9.92 -12.80 -2.02
CA PHE A 113 9.53 -13.99 -2.75
C PHE A 113 9.81 -15.29 -1.95
N SER A 114 10.87 -15.32 -1.15
CA SER A 114 11.24 -16.48 -0.34
C SER A 114 10.43 -16.61 0.96
N GLU A 115 9.98 -15.51 1.56
CA GLU A 115 9.26 -15.50 2.85
C GLU A 115 7.80 -15.00 2.73
N GLN A 116 7.08 -15.52 1.75
CA GLN A 116 5.71 -15.10 1.41
C GLN A 116 4.71 -15.16 2.58
N ASN A 117 4.85 -16.14 3.47
CA ASN A 117 3.96 -16.27 4.64
C ASN A 117 4.21 -15.16 5.68
N GLU A 118 5.48 -14.91 6.01
CA GLU A 118 5.85 -13.88 6.99
C GLU A 118 5.57 -12.49 6.44
N ARG A 119 5.84 -12.26 5.15
CA ARG A 119 5.41 -11.04 4.45
C ARG A 119 3.91 -10.81 4.59
N GLY A 120 3.08 -11.79 4.25
CA GLY A 120 1.63 -11.66 4.31
C GLY A 120 1.14 -11.37 5.74
N ARG A 121 1.72 -12.02 6.75
CA ARG A 121 1.41 -11.76 8.17
C ARG A 121 1.87 -10.38 8.62
N GLY A 122 3.06 -9.93 8.22
CA GLY A 122 3.58 -8.60 8.54
C GLY A 122 2.70 -7.50 7.96
N GLU A 123 2.33 -7.60 6.68
CA GLU A 123 1.38 -6.66 6.05
C GLU A 123 0.02 -6.65 6.78
N ILE A 124 -0.51 -7.83 7.16
CA ILE A 124 -1.76 -7.92 7.95
C ILE A 124 -1.62 -7.20 9.29
N SER A 125 -0.51 -7.43 10.00
CA SER A 125 -0.24 -6.82 11.31
C SER A 125 -0.07 -5.31 11.19
N ALA A 126 0.64 -4.82 10.17
CA ALA A 126 0.83 -3.39 9.93
C ALA A 126 -0.52 -2.68 9.73
N TYR A 127 -1.39 -3.22 8.88
CA TYR A 127 -2.74 -2.67 8.70
C TYR A 127 -3.63 -2.82 9.94
N GLY A 128 -3.42 -3.87 10.77
CA GLY A 128 -4.08 -4.02 12.06
C GLY A 128 -3.67 -2.93 13.06
N GLY A 129 -2.36 -2.70 13.23
CA GLY A 129 -1.84 -1.66 14.10
C GLY A 129 -2.29 -0.26 13.66
N LEU A 130 -2.27 0.02 12.35
CA LEU A 130 -2.80 1.28 11.81
C LEU A 130 -4.32 1.42 12.01
N TYR A 131 -5.08 0.33 11.94
CA TYR A 131 -6.51 0.35 12.21
C TYR A 131 -6.79 0.82 13.64
N ASP A 132 -6.05 0.30 14.61
CA ASP A 132 -6.18 0.71 16.01
C ASP A 132 -5.66 2.14 16.23
N HIS A 133 -4.53 2.50 15.62
CA HIS A 133 -3.93 3.84 15.71
C HIS A 133 -4.90 4.95 15.25
N PHE A 134 -5.58 4.75 14.11
CA PHE A 134 -6.47 5.78 13.55
C PHE A 134 -7.89 5.76 14.14
N LYS A 135 -8.22 4.79 14.98
CA LYS A 135 -9.60 4.61 15.50
C LYS A 135 -10.12 5.80 16.30
N GLU A 136 -9.23 6.47 17.03
CA GLU A 136 -9.54 7.65 17.83
C GLU A 136 -9.08 8.96 17.16
N GLY A 137 -8.61 8.87 15.91
CA GLY A 137 -8.13 10.00 15.12
C GLY A 137 -9.25 10.71 14.34
N ASP A 138 -8.89 11.27 13.18
CA ASP A 138 -9.83 11.97 12.28
C ASP A 138 -10.98 11.02 11.84
N PRO A 139 -12.24 11.28 12.21
CA PRO A 139 -13.36 10.36 11.96
C PRO A 139 -13.66 10.13 10.47
N GLU A 140 -13.45 11.16 9.65
CA GLU A 140 -13.70 11.11 8.21
C GLU A 140 -12.69 10.16 7.54
N PHE A 141 -11.40 10.37 7.81
CA PHE A 141 -10.35 9.50 7.32
C PHE A 141 -10.50 8.09 7.89
N TYR A 142 -10.74 7.93 9.19
CA TYR A 142 -10.91 6.62 9.80
C TYR A 142 -12.08 5.85 9.19
N GLY A 143 -13.20 6.52 8.90
CA GLY A 143 -14.36 5.92 8.22
C GLY A 143 -14.01 5.33 6.84
N ILE A 144 -13.12 5.98 6.09
CA ILE A 144 -12.57 5.46 4.83
C ILE A 144 -11.57 4.33 5.11
N PHE A 145 -10.61 4.59 5.99
CA PHE A 145 -9.46 3.73 6.23
C PHE A 145 -9.86 2.37 6.80
N ARG A 146 -10.80 2.31 7.75
CA ARG A 146 -11.23 1.05 8.39
C ARG A 146 -11.71 0.00 7.38
N ARG A 147 -12.44 0.44 6.34
CA ARG A 147 -12.92 -0.43 5.25
C ARG A 147 -11.79 -0.81 4.31
N ARG A 148 -10.97 0.18 3.92
CA ARG A 148 -9.84 -0.03 3.01
C ARG A 148 -8.78 -0.95 3.62
N SER A 149 -8.46 -0.80 4.91
CA SER A 149 -7.52 -1.66 5.62
C SER A 149 -8.04 -3.08 5.78
N ALA A 150 -9.35 -3.30 5.94
CA ALA A 150 -9.93 -4.64 5.95
C ALA A 150 -9.76 -5.36 4.59
N LEU A 151 -10.02 -4.67 3.47
CA LEU A 151 -9.74 -5.20 2.13
C LEU A 151 -8.24 -5.45 1.94
N MET A 152 -7.39 -4.58 2.49
CA MET A 152 -5.94 -4.73 2.39
C MET A 152 -5.42 -5.94 3.14
N ARG A 153 -5.89 -6.19 4.37
CA ARG A 153 -5.53 -7.39 5.14
C ARG A 153 -5.93 -8.68 4.41
N VAL A 154 -7.12 -8.72 3.82
CA VAL A 154 -7.57 -9.85 2.98
C VAL A 154 -6.64 -10.05 1.78
N ARG A 155 -6.27 -8.98 1.08
CA ARG A 155 -5.36 -9.07 -0.07
C ARG A 155 -3.96 -9.47 0.36
N SER A 156 -3.42 -8.92 1.44
CA SER A 156 -2.12 -9.29 2.01
C SER A 156 -2.05 -10.76 2.40
N ALA A 157 -3.15 -11.30 2.93
CA ALA A 157 -3.25 -12.73 3.21
C ALA A 157 -3.02 -13.59 1.95
N SER A 158 -3.39 -13.10 0.76
CA SER A 158 -3.21 -13.84 -0.49
C SER A 158 -1.75 -13.93 -0.96
N HIS A 159 -0.83 -13.18 -0.33
CA HIS A 159 0.60 -13.42 -0.51
C HIS A 159 1.03 -14.73 0.16
N MET A 160 0.40 -15.14 1.25
CA MET A 160 0.67 -16.41 1.93
C MET A 160 0.30 -17.62 1.06
N ASP A 161 0.78 -18.80 1.45
CA ASP A 161 0.32 -20.05 0.86
C ASP A 161 -1.17 -20.29 1.15
N ARG A 162 -1.77 -21.24 0.42
CA ARG A 162 -3.20 -21.54 0.52
C ARG A 162 -3.60 -21.96 1.94
N ALA A 163 -2.80 -22.75 2.65
CA ALA A 163 -3.17 -23.23 3.97
C ALA A 163 -3.23 -22.08 4.98
N ASN A 164 -2.20 -21.22 4.98
CA ASN A 164 -2.13 -20.03 5.81
C ASN A 164 -3.21 -19.00 5.46
N PHE A 165 -3.46 -18.76 4.17
CA PHE A 165 -4.57 -17.91 3.72
C PHE A 165 -5.92 -18.41 4.27
N ILE A 166 -6.25 -19.69 4.05
CA ILE A 166 -7.53 -20.26 4.50
C ILE A 166 -7.64 -20.21 6.03
N ARG A 167 -6.54 -20.47 6.75
CA ARG A 167 -6.49 -20.37 8.22
C ARG A 167 -6.81 -18.94 8.67
N TYR A 168 -6.20 -17.93 8.05
CA TYR A 168 -6.46 -16.53 8.36
C TYR A 168 -7.91 -16.13 8.06
N ILE A 169 -8.41 -16.40 6.86
CA ILE A 169 -9.79 -16.03 6.46
C ILE A 169 -10.85 -16.69 7.37
N LYS A 170 -10.58 -17.91 7.86
CA LYS A 170 -11.48 -18.62 8.78
C LYS A 170 -11.30 -18.23 10.26
N SER A 171 -10.26 -17.47 10.60
CA SER A 171 -10.01 -17.02 11.96
C SER A 171 -11.16 -16.15 12.46
N ARG A 172 -11.37 -16.15 13.79
CA ARG A 172 -12.38 -15.32 14.42
C ARG A 172 -12.11 -13.84 14.16
N GLU A 173 -10.87 -13.42 14.35
CA GLU A 173 -10.40 -12.04 14.12
C GLU A 173 -10.75 -11.55 12.71
N CYS A 174 -10.34 -12.28 11.66
CA CYS A 174 -10.62 -11.88 10.28
C CYS A 174 -12.13 -11.87 9.99
N ARG A 175 -12.90 -12.81 10.54
CA ARG A 175 -14.37 -12.85 10.33
C ARG A 175 -15.09 -11.69 11.01
N GLU A 176 -14.69 -11.34 12.22
CA GLU A 176 -15.24 -10.20 12.95
C GLU A 176 -14.90 -8.89 12.24
N MET A 177 -13.64 -8.72 11.82
CA MET A 177 -13.20 -7.59 10.99
C MET A 177 -14.00 -7.49 9.69
N MET A 178 -14.08 -8.58 8.90
CA MET A 178 -14.82 -8.58 7.64
C MET A 178 -16.32 -8.29 7.86
N LYS A 179 -16.91 -8.80 8.93
CA LYS A 179 -18.30 -8.48 9.28
C LYS A 179 -18.45 -7.00 9.62
N ALA A 180 -17.63 -6.45 10.50
CA ALA A 180 -17.73 -5.05 10.91
C ALA A 180 -17.51 -4.08 9.75
N GLU A 181 -16.56 -4.39 8.87
CA GLU A 181 -16.03 -3.41 7.91
C GLU A 181 -16.45 -3.65 6.46
N LEU A 182 -16.96 -4.84 6.12
CA LEU A 182 -17.24 -5.22 4.73
C LEU A 182 -18.66 -5.76 4.49
N SER A 183 -19.49 -5.92 5.52
CA SER A 183 -20.87 -6.38 5.37
C SER A 183 -21.87 -5.26 5.07
N ASP A 184 -21.56 -4.02 5.45
CA ASP A 184 -22.42 -2.86 5.22
C ASP A 184 -21.59 -1.58 4.94
N PRO A 185 -21.68 -0.97 3.74
CA PRO A 185 -22.33 -1.55 2.57
C PRO A 185 -21.66 -2.88 2.19
N LEU A 186 -22.48 -3.80 1.68
CA LEU A 186 -22.05 -5.14 1.32
C LEU A 186 -21.00 -5.10 0.21
N THR A 187 -19.87 -5.75 0.43
CA THR A 187 -18.82 -5.89 -0.59
C THR A 187 -18.85 -7.28 -1.26
N PRO A 188 -18.45 -7.38 -2.55
CA PRO A 188 -18.29 -8.69 -3.21
C PRO A 188 -17.30 -9.60 -2.48
N GLU A 189 -16.21 -9.04 -1.94
CA GLU A 189 -15.19 -9.79 -1.21
C GLU A 189 -15.77 -10.46 0.04
N TYR A 190 -16.61 -9.76 0.80
CA TYR A 190 -17.26 -10.32 1.98
C TYR A 190 -18.11 -11.54 1.64
N VAL A 191 -18.89 -11.47 0.56
CA VAL A 191 -19.74 -12.59 0.12
C VAL A 191 -18.89 -13.74 -0.40
N TRP A 192 -17.94 -13.45 -1.29
CA TRP A 192 -17.11 -14.47 -1.93
C TRP A 192 -16.26 -15.24 -0.92
N LEU A 193 -15.57 -14.54 -0.02
CA LEU A 193 -14.73 -15.18 0.99
C LEU A 193 -15.54 -16.01 1.99
N ARG A 194 -16.83 -15.71 2.20
CA ARG A 194 -17.70 -16.56 3.02
C ARG A 194 -18.16 -17.82 2.28
N LEU A 195 -18.48 -17.71 1.01
CA LEU A 195 -18.97 -18.82 0.20
C LEU A 195 -17.85 -19.78 -0.21
N SER A 196 -16.74 -19.25 -0.72
CA SER A 196 -15.61 -20.05 -1.17
C SER A 196 -14.29 -19.27 -1.06
N PRO A 197 -13.64 -19.31 0.12
CA PRO A 197 -12.29 -18.76 0.28
C PRO A 197 -11.29 -19.36 -0.72
N THR A 198 -11.46 -20.64 -1.10
CA THR A 198 -10.56 -21.32 -2.02
C THR A 198 -10.63 -20.74 -3.43
N SER A 199 -11.84 -20.51 -3.97
CA SER A 199 -11.95 -19.94 -5.33
C SER A 199 -11.50 -18.48 -5.36
N TYR A 200 -11.75 -17.73 -4.28
CA TYR A 200 -11.18 -16.39 -4.13
C TYR A 200 -9.65 -16.44 -4.19
N TYR A 201 -9.01 -17.31 -3.40
CA TYR A 201 -7.55 -17.46 -3.38
C TYR A 201 -6.97 -17.77 -4.76
N MET A 202 -7.57 -18.71 -5.49
CA MET A 202 -7.12 -19.04 -6.85
C MET A 202 -7.23 -17.84 -7.79
N THR A 203 -8.36 -17.13 -7.74
CA THR A 203 -8.62 -15.98 -8.62
C THR A 203 -7.67 -14.82 -8.32
N ILE A 204 -7.47 -14.49 -7.03
CA ILE A 204 -6.59 -13.40 -6.64
C ILE A 204 -5.12 -13.72 -6.96
N LYS A 205 -4.66 -14.98 -6.84
CA LYS A 205 -3.30 -15.37 -7.26
C LYS A 205 -3.08 -15.20 -8.76
N ILE A 206 -4.07 -15.56 -9.58
CA ILE A 206 -4.03 -15.32 -11.04
C ILE A 206 -3.96 -13.82 -11.32
N PHE A 207 -4.84 -13.03 -10.71
CA PHE A 207 -4.82 -11.58 -10.86
C PHE A 207 -3.47 -10.97 -10.43
N LEU A 208 -2.92 -11.37 -9.28
CA LEU A 208 -1.65 -10.86 -8.80
C LEU A 208 -0.52 -11.19 -9.77
N LYS A 209 -0.46 -12.42 -10.28
CA LYS A 209 0.60 -12.85 -11.21
C LYS A 209 0.53 -12.15 -12.56
N PHE A 210 -0.65 -12.12 -13.19
CA PHE A 210 -0.77 -11.69 -14.59
C PHE A 210 -1.14 -10.22 -14.75
N VAL A 211 -1.85 -9.67 -13.76
CA VAL A 211 -2.24 -8.27 -13.78
C VAL A 211 -1.29 -7.51 -12.88
N TYR A 212 -1.34 -7.72 -11.55
CA TYR A 212 -0.68 -6.83 -10.57
C TYR A 212 0.85 -6.73 -10.70
N TYR A 213 1.55 -7.85 -10.85
CA TYR A 213 3.01 -7.93 -10.92
C TYR A 213 3.53 -8.10 -12.35
N GLY A 214 2.73 -7.73 -13.36
CA GLY A 214 3.12 -7.82 -14.77
C GLY A 214 4.36 -6.98 -15.13
N GLU A 215 5.02 -7.39 -16.20
CA GLU A 215 6.24 -6.78 -16.75
C GLU A 215 6.01 -5.35 -17.26
N LYS A 216 7.01 -4.46 -17.09
CA LYS A 216 6.97 -3.04 -17.49
C LYS A 216 5.77 -2.27 -16.94
N ARG A 217 5.32 -2.62 -15.73
CA ARG A 217 4.13 -2.03 -15.13
C ARG A 217 4.44 -0.77 -14.34
N ILE A 218 3.79 0.34 -14.70
CA ILE A 218 3.77 1.58 -13.92
C ILE A 218 2.78 1.44 -12.76
N PHE A 219 3.19 1.85 -11.55
CA PHE A 219 2.30 1.83 -10.39
C PHE A 219 1.08 2.75 -10.57
N GLY A 220 -0.07 2.33 -10.07
CA GLY A 220 -1.33 3.09 -10.13
C GLY A 220 -2.02 3.12 -11.50
N ARG A 221 -1.37 2.74 -12.62
CA ARG A 221 -2.06 2.56 -13.90
C ARG A 221 -3.00 1.36 -13.82
N ARG A 222 -4.31 1.64 -13.87
CA ARG A 222 -5.34 0.65 -14.19
C ARG A 222 -5.43 0.57 -15.72
N PHE A 223 -5.51 -0.65 -16.27
CA PHE A 223 -6.01 -0.80 -17.63
C PHE A 223 -7.43 -0.26 -17.62
N TRP A 224 -7.70 0.74 -18.45
CA TRP A 224 -9.07 1.03 -18.84
C TRP A 224 -9.53 -0.17 -19.67
N ILE A 225 -10.41 -0.98 -19.09
CA ILE A 225 -11.32 -1.86 -19.84
C ILE A 225 -12.70 -1.24 -19.65
#